data_AF-A0A2H3KDR0-F1
#
_entry.id   AF-A0A2H3KDR0-F1
#
_cell.length_a   1.000
_cell.length_b   1.000
_cell.length_c   1.000
_cell.angle_alpha   90.00
_cell.angle_beta   90.00
_cell.angle_gamma   90.00
#
_symmetry.space_group_name_H-M   'P 1'
#
loop_
_entity.id
_entity.type
_entity.pdbx_description
1 polymer ?
#
loop_
_entity_poly.entity_id
_entity_poly.type
_entity_poly.pdbx_seq_one_letter_code
_entity_poly.pdbx_strand_id
1 'polypeptide(L)'
;MFIEQGVHAQNPFWKYILGSVVVILFSLIGQVPFYLAITWTCMRQNLNFPTDEASVMTFLDSNVTLFLMLLSFLIAIVGLYIVVSKMHQQAFKTIMTARPKLDWNRIVFSFTIWAVFTIIVTISDYYMNPSHYVLQFKWMPFLILFFIALVFIPIQTTCEELVFRGYLMQGFANLHPYKWFPLIMTSLLFGSLHLYNPEIQKMGYVLILYYIGTGFLLGIIALMDDGIELSIGFHAANNLITALLVTSDWTVFQTNSIFKDISEPEMSFQIFFPLIVVYPILIYIFSRKYHWNNWKERLFGAIKP
;
A
#
# COMPACT_ATOMS: atom_id res chain seq x y z
N MET A 1 -3.80 -22.44 -7.51
CA MET A 1 -4.04 -21.09 -6.97
C MET A 1 -2.87 -20.18 -7.32
N PHE A 2 -3.05 -18.86 -7.35
CA PHE A 2 -2.01 -17.91 -7.72
C PHE A 2 -0.78 -18.02 -6.80
N ILE A 3 -0.99 -18.32 -5.51
CA ILE A 3 0.09 -18.56 -4.54
C ILE A 3 0.92 -19.81 -4.86
N GLU A 4 0.35 -20.81 -5.52
CA GLU A 4 1.03 -22.06 -5.88
C GLU A 4 1.90 -21.91 -7.14
N GLN A 5 1.62 -20.92 -7.99
CA GLN A 5 2.40 -20.66 -9.22
C GLN A 5 3.85 -20.26 -8.94
N GLY A 6 4.17 -19.91 -7.69
CA GLY A 6 5.50 -19.58 -7.19
C GLY A 6 6.32 -20.78 -6.71
N VAL A 7 5.65 -21.88 -6.33
CA VAL A 7 6.21 -22.94 -5.50
C VAL A 7 6.81 -24.02 -6.39
N HIS A 8 8.09 -23.88 -6.70
CA HIS A 8 8.82 -24.83 -7.53
C HIS A 8 10.18 -25.18 -6.90
N ALA A 9 10.68 -26.39 -7.13
CA ALA A 9 12.00 -26.80 -6.63
C ALA A 9 13.15 -25.88 -7.07
N GLN A 10 13.02 -25.22 -8.24
CA GLN A 10 14.01 -24.26 -8.72
C GLN A 10 13.90 -22.87 -8.05
N ASN A 11 12.83 -22.60 -7.29
CA ASN A 11 12.53 -21.34 -6.63
C ASN A 11 12.47 -21.51 -5.10
N PRO A 12 13.57 -21.92 -4.43
CA PRO A 12 13.61 -22.01 -2.97
C PRO A 12 13.47 -20.64 -2.32
N PHE A 13 13.03 -20.63 -1.05
CA PHE A 13 12.76 -19.40 -0.29
C PHE A 13 13.92 -18.38 -0.29
N TRP A 14 15.18 -18.81 -0.23
CA TRP A 14 16.31 -17.88 -0.22
C TRP A 14 16.39 -17.01 -1.48
N LYS A 15 15.90 -17.48 -2.64
CA LYS A 15 15.80 -16.66 -3.85
C LYS A 15 14.81 -15.52 -3.67
N TYR A 16 13.74 -15.73 -2.91
CA TYR A 16 12.77 -14.68 -2.59
C TYR A 16 13.37 -13.59 -1.70
N ILE A 17 14.24 -13.97 -0.77
CA ILE A 17 15.00 -13.01 0.04
C ILE A 17 15.98 -12.22 -0.84
N LEU A 18 16.76 -12.91 -1.67
CA LEU A 18 17.69 -12.24 -2.59
C LEU A 18 16.97 -11.29 -3.55
N GLY A 19 15.82 -11.70 -4.10
CA GLY A 19 15.05 -10.85 -4.99
C GLY A 19 14.43 -9.65 -4.28
N SER A 20 14.04 -9.80 -3.01
CA SER A 20 13.61 -8.67 -2.18
C SER A 20 14.74 -7.65 -2.00
N VAL A 21 15.98 -8.10 -1.79
CA VAL A 21 17.16 -7.21 -1.75
C VAL A 21 17.33 -6.47 -3.08
N VAL A 22 17.19 -7.16 -4.22
CA VAL A 22 17.24 -6.51 -5.53
C VAL A 22 16.14 -5.45 -5.69
N VAL A 23 14.90 -5.74 -5.29
CA VAL A 23 13.79 -4.78 -5.34
C VAL A 23 14.08 -3.55 -4.46
N ILE A 24 14.62 -3.75 -3.26
CA ILE A 24 15.03 -2.65 -2.37
C ILE A 24 16.13 -1.81 -3.02
N LEU A 25 17.14 -2.43 -3.64
CA LEU A 25 18.20 -1.68 -4.35
C LEU A 25 17.64 -0.83 -5.49
N PHE A 26 16.68 -1.35 -6.25
CA PHE A 26 15.98 -0.57 -7.28
C PHE A 26 15.16 0.58 -6.68
N SER A 27 14.49 0.36 -5.55
CA SER A 27 13.80 1.42 -4.81
C SER A 27 14.77 2.52 -4.38
N LEU A 28 15.96 2.17 -3.85
CA LEU A 28 17.00 3.12 -3.45
C LEU A 28 17.54 3.91 -4.64
N ILE A 29 17.72 3.28 -5.80
CA ILE A 29 18.07 3.98 -7.05
C ILE A 29 16.97 4.99 -7.41
N GLY A 30 15.71 4.60 -7.29
CA GLY A 30 14.58 5.49 -7.54
C GLY A 30 14.43 6.64 -6.55
N GLN A 31 15.08 6.58 -5.38
CA GLN A 31 15.17 7.69 -4.43
C GLN A 31 16.28 8.70 -4.73
N VAL A 32 17.24 8.38 -5.62
CA VAL A 32 18.36 9.28 -5.96
C VAL A 32 17.87 10.67 -6.43
N PRO A 33 16.86 10.80 -7.30
CA PRO A 33 16.32 12.10 -7.69
C PRO A 33 15.82 12.95 -6.52
N PHE A 34 15.26 12.33 -5.48
CA PHE A 34 14.82 13.02 -4.26
C PHE A 34 15.99 13.66 -3.51
N TYR A 35 17.03 12.88 -3.22
CA TYR A 35 18.23 13.39 -2.53
C TYR A 35 18.99 14.43 -3.36
N LEU A 36 19.03 14.28 -4.69
CA LEU A 36 19.61 15.29 -5.59
C LEU A 36 18.83 16.60 -5.55
N ALA A 37 17.50 16.55 -5.51
CA ALA A 37 16.66 17.76 -5.43
C ALA A 37 16.86 18.52 -4.11
N ILE A 38 16.98 17.81 -2.98
CA ILE A 38 17.33 18.40 -1.68
C ILE A 38 18.72 19.04 -1.74
N THR A 39 19.72 18.29 -2.21
CA THR A 39 21.11 18.76 -2.30
C THR A 39 21.22 20.01 -3.17
N TRP A 40 20.58 20.01 -4.34
CA TRP A 40 20.52 21.14 -5.25
C TRP A 40 19.91 22.40 -4.59
N THR A 41 18.84 22.20 -3.83
CA THR A 41 18.16 23.29 -3.11
C THR A 41 19.03 23.85 -2.00
N CYS A 42 19.71 22.99 -1.23
CA CYS A 42 20.70 23.40 -0.22
C CYS A 42 21.80 24.27 -0.82
N MET A 43 22.39 23.84 -1.93
CA MET A 43 23.45 24.58 -2.63
C MET A 43 22.97 25.93 -3.17
N ARG A 44 21.78 25.98 -3.76
CA ARG A 44 21.23 27.20 -4.37
C ARG A 44 20.81 28.25 -3.35
N GLN A 45 20.30 27.81 -2.20
CA GLN A 45 19.76 28.70 -1.16
C GLN A 45 20.71 28.89 0.04
N ASN A 46 21.89 28.27 0.00
CA ASN A 46 22.87 28.25 1.11
C ASN A 46 22.25 27.76 2.43
N LEU A 47 21.48 26.66 2.34
CA LEU A 47 20.85 26.00 3.48
C LEU A 47 21.65 24.76 3.91
N ASN A 48 21.53 24.40 5.19
CA ASN A 48 22.06 23.13 5.69
C ASN A 48 21.20 21.97 5.19
N PHE A 49 21.84 20.81 4.96
CA PHE A 49 21.13 19.59 4.63
C PHE A 49 20.28 19.13 5.84
N PRO A 50 19.00 18.77 5.64
CA PRO A 50 18.14 18.32 6.73
C PRO A 50 18.65 17.00 7.33
N THR A 51 18.72 16.90 8.67
CA THR A 51 19.34 15.74 9.35
C THR A 51 18.35 14.78 10.00
N ASP A 52 17.08 15.16 10.10
CA ASP A 52 16.01 14.31 10.63
C ASP A 52 14.93 14.04 9.58
N GLU A 53 14.20 12.95 9.76
CA GLU A 53 13.19 12.46 8.81
C GLU A 53 12.07 13.48 8.55
N ALA A 54 11.56 14.13 9.60
CA ALA A 54 10.47 15.10 9.46
C ALA A 54 10.94 16.28 8.60
N SER A 55 12.12 16.83 8.90
CA SER A 55 12.71 17.92 8.11
C SER A 55 12.96 17.52 6.66
N VAL A 56 13.40 16.29 6.39
CA VAL A 56 13.61 15.78 5.02
C VAL A 56 12.28 15.76 4.24
N MET A 57 11.20 15.27 4.85
CA MET A 57 9.89 15.12 4.20
C MET A 57 9.22 16.45 3.91
N THR A 58 9.48 17.49 4.72
CA THR A 58 8.95 18.84 4.53
C THR A 58 9.93 19.82 3.86
N PHE A 59 11.10 19.36 3.43
CA PHE A 59 12.15 20.25 2.90
C PHE A 59 11.79 20.85 1.54
N LEU A 60 11.19 20.05 0.66
CA LEU A 60 10.72 20.47 -0.65
C LEU A 60 9.20 20.74 -0.61
N ASP A 61 8.68 21.39 -1.65
CA ASP A 61 7.23 21.52 -1.85
C ASP A 61 6.55 20.14 -1.80
N SER A 62 5.41 20.05 -1.12
CA SER A 62 4.67 18.81 -0.89
C SER A 62 4.42 17.98 -2.16
N ASN A 63 4.11 18.62 -3.29
CA ASN A 63 3.87 17.89 -4.54
C ASN A 63 5.19 17.35 -5.12
N VAL A 64 6.28 18.12 -5.01
CA VAL A 64 7.62 17.68 -5.44
C VAL A 64 8.10 16.52 -4.57
N THR A 65 7.98 16.63 -3.24
CA THR A 65 8.31 15.55 -2.30
C THR A 65 7.52 14.30 -2.65
N LEU A 66 6.18 14.39 -2.76
CA LEU A 66 5.33 13.25 -3.07
C LEU A 66 5.72 12.59 -4.41
N PHE A 67 5.90 13.38 -5.47
CA PHE A 67 6.30 12.86 -6.78
C PHE A 67 7.63 12.10 -6.72
N LEU A 68 8.66 12.69 -6.12
CA LEU A 68 10.00 12.10 -6.06
C LEU A 68 10.04 10.85 -5.16
N MET A 69 9.24 10.82 -4.09
CA MET A 69 9.07 9.62 -3.28
C MET A 69 8.37 8.51 -4.06
N LEU A 70 7.26 8.81 -4.73
CA LEU A 70 6.49 7.80 -5.47
C LEU A 70 7.26 7.26 -6.69
N LEU A 71 8.20 8.03 -7.24
CA LEU A 71 9.10 7.57 -8.30
C LEU A 71 9.91 6.33 -7.88
N SER A 72 10.24 6.19 -6.60
CA SER A 72 10.97 5.02 -6.10
C SER A 72 10.23 3.70 -6.33
N PHE A 73 8.89 3.70 -6.22
CA PHE A 73 8.06 2.52 -6.45
C PHE A 73 7.99 2.13 -7.93
N LEU A 74 8.02 3.11 -8.84
CA LEU A 74 8.10 2.82 -10.27
C LEU A 74 9.38 2.05 -10.61
N ILE A 75 10.52 2.49 -10.05
CA ILE A 75 11.81 1.81 -10.25
C ILE A 75 11.84 0.45 -9.53
N ALA A 76 11.23 0.34 -8.34
CA ALA A 76 11.08 -0.93 -7.64
C ALA A 76 10.30 -1.99 -8.46
N ILE A 77 9.24 -1.59 -9.18
CA ILE A 77 8.52 -2.49 -10.11
C ILE A 77 9.44 -3.02 -11.21
N VAL A 78 10.34 -2.19 -11.75
CA VAL A 78 11.33 -2.65 -12.75
C VAL A 78 12.25 -3.72 -12.14
N GLY A 79 12.73 -3.49 -10.92
CA GLY A 79 13.52 -4.47 -10.17
C GLY A 79 12.74 -5.78 -9.95
N LEU A 80 11.47 -5.68 -9.55
CA LEU A 80 10.61 -6.85 -9.34
C LEU A 80 10.35 -7.61 -10.64
N TYR A 81 10.13 -6.90 -11.76
CA TYR A 81 9.98 -7.52 -13.07
C TYR A 81 11.22 -8.32 -13.47
N ILE A 82 12.42 -7.77 -13.27
CA ILE A 82 13.69 -8.48 -13.53
C ILE A 82 13.81 -9.71 -12.63
N VAL A 83 13.53 -9.57 -11.34
CA VAL A 83 13.56 -10.67 -10.36
C VAL A 83 12.63 -11.81 -10.78
N VAL A 84 11.36 -11.52 -11.04
CA VAL A 84 10.37 -12.55 -11.39
C VAL A 84 10.68 -13.19 -12.75
N SER A 85 10.99 -12.39 -13.78
CA SER A 85 11.20 -12.89 -15.14
C SER A 85 12.55 -13.58 -15.36
N LYS A 86 13.62 -13.12 -14.70
CA LYS A 86 14.99 -13.62 -14.92
C LYS A 86 15.48 -14.55 -13.82
N MET A 87 15.27 -14.19 -12.55
CA MET A 87 15.78 -15.00 -11.44
C MET A 87 14.85 -16.18 -11.12
N HIS A 88 13.53 -15.95 -11.15
CA HIS A 88 12.53 -17.00 -10.93
C HIS A 88 12.04 -17.68 -12.21
N GLN A 89 12.37 -17.11 -13.38
CA GLN A 89 11.95 -17.61 -14.69
C GLN A 89 10.43 -17.79 -14.81
N GLN A 90 9.67 -16.90 -14.15
CA GLN A 90 8.22 -16.90 -14.13
C GLN A 90 7.66 -15.76 -14.99
N ALA A 91 6.49 -15.99 -15.57
CA ALA A 91 5.76 -14.91 -16.23
C ALA A 91 5.26 -13.92 -15.16
N PHE A 92 5.50 -12.62 -15.33
CA PHE A 92 5.15 -11.60 -14.32
C PHE A 92 3.69 -11.64 -13.87
N LYS A 93 2.78 -12.08 -14.75
CA LYS A 93 1.35 -12.27 -14.43
C LYS A 93 1.11 -13.24 -13.26
N THR A 94 1.99 -14.22 -13.03
CA THR A 94 1.77 -15.26 -12.02
C THR A 94 1.79 -14.71 -10.59
N ILE A 95 2.48 -13.58 -10.35
CA ILE A 95 2.43 -12.90 -9.06
C ILE A 95 1.22 -11.95 -8.94
N MET A 96 0.40 -11.82 -9.99
CA MET A 96 -0.78 -10.98 -9.99
C MET A 96 -2.07 -11.80 -9.91
N THR A 97 -2.19 -12.86 -10.69
CA THR A 97 -3.48 -13.53 -10.87
C THR A 97 -3.34 -14.95 -11.40
N ALA A 98 -4.18 -15.87 -10.90
CA ALA A 98 -4.31 -17.21 -11.47
C ALA A 98 -5.12 -17.22 -12.79
N ARG A 99 -5.81 -16.13 -13.10
CA ARG A 99 -6.69 -16.01 -14.28
C ARG A 99 -5.88 -15.95 -15.58
N PRO A 100 -6.49 -16.22 -16.76
CA PRO A 100 -5.83 -16.07 -18.05
C PRO A 100 -5.29 -14.66 -18.27
N LYS A 101 -6.05 -13.64 -17.85
CA LYS A 101 -5.70 -12.22 -17.93
C LYS A 101 -6.17 -11.48 -16.67
N LEU A 102 -5.59 -10.31 -16.43
CA LEU A 102 -6.07 -9.40 -15.39
C LEU A 102 -7.52 -9.01 -15.63
N ASP A 103 -8.30 -9.01 -14.55
CA ASP A 103 -9.69 -8.61 -14.56
C ASP A 103 -9.83 -7.19 -13.99
N TRP A 104 -9.79 -6.21 -14.89
CA TRP A 104 -9.91 -4.79 -14.55
C TRP A 104 -11.23 -4.43 -13.86
N ASN A 105 -12.30 -5.22 -14.09
CA ASN A 105 -13.58 -4.95 -13.44
C ASN A 105 -13.50 -5.17 -11.93
N ARG A 106 -12.60 -6.06 -11.46
CA ARG A 106 -12.35 -6.28 -10.02
C ARG A 106 -11.62 -5.09 -9.41
N ILE A 107 -10.61 -4.59 -10.10
CA ILE A 107 -9.86 -3.40 -9.67
C ILE A 107 -10.83 -2.22 -9.55
N VAL A 108 -11.57 -1.90 -10.61
CA VAL A 108 -12.51 -0.77 -10.64
C VAL A 108 -13.63 -0.95 -9.61
N PHE A 109 -14.15 -2.16 -9.44
CA PHE A 109 -15.21 -2.39 -8.45
C PHE A 109 -14.74 -2.19 -7.01
N SER A 110 -13.60 -2.79 -6.65
CA SER A 110 -13.01 -2.65 -5.32
C SER A 110 -12.64 -1.20 -5.04
N PHE A 111 -12.02 -0.53 -6.03
CA PHE A 111 -11.71 0.89 -5.98
C PHE A 111 -12.96 1.73 -5.74
N THR A 112 -14.03 1.51 -6.51
CA THR A 112 -15.24 2.33 -6.44
C THR A 112 -15.93 2.21 -5.08
N ILE A 113 -16.07 0.98 -4.55
CA ILE A 113 -16.68 0.78 -3.23
C ILE A 113 -15.89 1.51 -2.16
N TRP A 114 -14.58 1.31 -2.14
CA TRP A 114 -13.75 1.89 -1.10
C TRP A 114 -13.64 3.40 -1.23
N ALA A 115 -13.52 3.93 -2.45
CA ALA A 115 -13.49 5.37 -2.70
C ALA A 115 -14.78 6.05 -2.23
N VAL A 116 -15.95 5.48 -2.57
CA VAL A 116 -17.25 6.00 -2.12
C VAL A 116 -17.36 5.95 -0.60
N PHE A 117 -16.95 4.83 0.01
CA PHE A 117 -16.95 4.70 1.46
C PHE A 117 -16.07 5.76 2.13
N THR A 118 -14.81 5.90 1.70
CA THR A 118 -13.87 6.89 2.26
C THR A 118 -14.39 8.32 2.07
N ILE A 119 -14.91 8.67 0.89
CA ILE A 119 -15.50 10.00 0.64
C ILE A 119 -16.65 10.27 1.61
N ILE A 120 -17.59 9.32 1.76
CA ILE A 120 -18.75 9.48 2.64
C ILE A 120 -18.30 9.65 4.09
N VAL A 121 -17.37 8.81 4.58
CA VAL A 121 -16.87 8.88 5.95
C VAL A 121 -16.16 10.20 6.20
N THR A 122 -15.25 10.63 5.32
CA THR A 122 -14.53 11.90 5.47
C THR A 122 -15.46 13.11 5.45
N ILE A 123 -16.43 13.14 4.54
CA ILE A 123 -17.41 14.24 4.47
C ILE A 123 -18.30 14.24 5.72
N SER A 124 -18.74 13.06 6.17
CA SER A 124 -19.56 12.95 7.38
C SER A 124 -18.81 13.45 8.61
N ASP A 125 -17.55 13.04 8.76
CA ASP A 125 -16.71 13.48 9.89
C ASP A 125 -16.45 14.99 9.86
N TYR A 126 -16.22 15.56 8.68
CA TYR A 126 -16.11 17.02 8.51
C TYR A 126 -17.35 17.78 9.01
N TYR A 127 -18.56 17.30 8.72
CA TYR A 127 -19.79 17.95 9.18
C TYR A 127 -20.11 17.68 10.65
N MET A 128 -19.70 16.53 11.18
CA MET A 128 -19.90 16.18 12.60
C MET A 128 -18.89 16.90 13.50
N ASN A 129 -17.66 17.08 13.04
CA ASN A 129 -16.53 17.64 13.79
C ASN A 129 -15.84 18.77 13.00
N PRO A 130 -16.55 19.84 12.61
CA PRO A 130 -16.00 20.88 11.74
C PRO A 130 -14.80 21.62 12.33
N SER A 131 -14.66 21.66 13.66
CA SER A 131 -13.52 22.26 14.35
C SER A 131 -12.21 21.51 14.14
N HIS A 132 -12.25 20.24 13.70
CA HIS A 132 -11.05 19.45 13.42
C HIS A 132 -10.43 19.76 12.07
N TYR A 133 -11.11 20.52 11.20
CA TYR A 133 -10.70 20.68 9.81
C TYR A 133 -10.52 22.13 9.40
N VAL A 134 -9.47 22.37 8.62
CA VAL A 134 -9.26 23.61 7.89
C VAL A 134 -9.36 23.34 6.39
N LEU A 135 -10.21 24.10 5.70
CA LEU A 135 -10.23 24.10 4.24
C LEU A 135 -8.99 24.84 3.72
N GLN A 136 -8.03 24.09 3.19
CA GLN A 136 -6.75 24.63 2.68
C GLN A 136 -6.65 24.61 1.16
N PHE A 137 -7.74 24.25 0.47
CA PHE A 137 -7.79 24.05 -0.96
C PHE A 137 -7.24 25.24 -1.76
N LYS A 138 -6.19 24.97 -2.54
CA LYS A 138 -5.63 25.91 -3.52
C LYS A 138 -5.66 25.26 -4.88
N TRP A 139 -6.28 25.93 -5.85
CA TRP A 139 -6.65 25.26 -7.11
C TRP A 139 -5.44 24.71 -7.88
N MET A 140 -4.39 25.52 -8.05
CA MET A 140 -3.21 25.10 -8.81
C MET A 140 -2.38 24.01 -8.09
N PRO A 141 -2.01 24.14 -6.80
CA PRO A 141 -1.34 23.07 -6.06
C PRO A 141 -2.16 21.77 -6.01
N PHE A 142 -3.48 21.87 -5.83
CA PHE A 142 -4.36 20.69 -5.84
C PHE A 142 -4.40 20.01 -7.21
N LEU A 143 -4.47 20.77 -8.30
CA LEU A 143 -4.47 20.18 -9.65
C LEU A 143 -3.17 19.42 -9.94
N ILE A 144 -2.03 19.95 -9.50
CA ILE A 144 -0.74 19.27 -9.59
C ILE A 144 -0.75 17.99 -8.74
N LEU A 145 -1.22 18.07 -7.48
CA LEU A 145 -1.41 16.91 -6.62
C LEU A 145 -2.29 15.86 -7.29
N PHE A 146 -3.43 16.26 -7.87
CA PHE A 146 -4.38 15.37 -8.51
C PHE A 146 -3.74 14.53 -9.60
N PHE A 147 -2.99 15.15 -10.53
CA PHE A 147 -2.34 14.41 -11.60
C PHE A 147 -1.18 13.52 -11.11
N ILE A 148 -0.40 13.99 -10.14
CA ILE A 148 0.64 13.16 -9.51
C ILE A 148 0.01 11.95 -8.84
N ALA A 149 -0.97 12.17 -7.97
CA ALA A 149 -1.63 11.16 -7.18
C ALA A 149 -2.35 10.14 -8.07
N LEU A 150 -3.09 10.59 -9.08
CA LEU A 150 -3.84 9.74 -10.01
C LEU A 150 -2.95 8.73 -10.75
N VAL A 151 -1.71 9.10 -11.06
CA VAL A 151 -0.77 8.24 -11.78
C VAL A 151 0.08 7.42 -10.82
N PHE A 152 0.71 8.09 -9.86
CA PHE A 152 1.79 7.50 -9.08
C PHE A 152 1.32 6.76 -7.83
N ILE A 153 0.17 7.11 -7.23
CA ILE A 153 -0.35 6.34 -6.08
C ILE A 153 -0.80 4.95 -6.53
N PRO A 154 -1.57 4.77 -7.62
CA PRO A 154 -1.88 3.42 -8.12
C PRO A 154 -0.64 2.58 -8.45
N ILE A 155 0.44 3.21 -8.94
CA ILE A 155 1.73 2.53 -9.17
C ILE A 155 2.34 2.09 -7.84
N GLN A 156 2.41 2.98 -6.85
CA GLN A 156 2.91 2.68 -5.51
C GLN A 156 2.13 1.54 -4.84
N THR A 157 0.81 1.65 -4.76
CA THR A 157 -0.01 0.60 -4.14
C THR A 157 0.07 -0.71 -4.91
N THR A 158 0.16 -0.67 -6.24
CA THR A 158 0.36 -1.88 -7.05
C THR A 158 1.71 -2.51 -6.78
N CYS A 159 2.79 -1.71 -6.65
CA CYS A 159 4.11 -2.21 -6.27
C CYS A 159 4.05 -2.97 -4.94
N GLU A 160 3.39 -2.40 -3.92
CA GLU A 160 3.24 -3.03 -2.62
C GLU A 160 2.42 -4.32 -2.71
N GLU A 161 1.29 -4.32 -3.41
CA GLU A 161 0.49 -5.55 -3.58
C GLU A 161 1.25 -6.64 -4.35
N LEU A 162 2.02 -6.27 -5.38
CA LEU A 162 2.88 -7.18 -6.11
C LEU A 162 3.98 -7.78 -5.22
N VAL A 163 4.61 -6.96 -4.36
CA VAL A 163 5.66 -7.43 -3.43
C VAL A 163 5.07 -8.31 -2.34
N PHE A 164 4.02 -7.86 -1.65
CA PHE A 164 3.49 -8.54 -0.48
C PHE A 164 2.56 -9.69 -0.82
N ARG A 165 1.55 -9.46 -1.67
CA ARG A 165 0.49 -10.46 -1.94
C ARG A 165 0.88 -11.36 -3.10
N GLY A 166 1.67 -10.86 -4.04
CA GLY A 166 2.24 -11.65 -5.12
C GLY A 166 3.50 -12.40 -4.73
N TYR A 167 4.61 -11.67 -4.69
CA TYR A 167 5.97 -12.21 -4.65
C TYR A 167 6.32 -12.86 -3.31
N LEU A 168 6.23 -12.13 -2.19
CA LEU A 168 6.58 -12.66 -0.87
C LEU A 168 5.59 -13.72 -0.40
N MET A 169 4.30 -13.60 -0.75
CA MET A 169 3.32 -14.63 -0.42
C MET A 169 3.67 -15.97 -1.08
N GLN A 170 4.09 -15.95 -2.35
CA GLN A 170 4.67 -17.13 -3.02
C GLN A 170 5.98 -17.57 -2.38
N GLY A 171 6.83 -16.64 -1.93
CA GLY A 171 8.05 -16.95 -1.20
C GLY A 171 7.77 -17.76 0.07
N PHE A 172 6.96 -17.23 0.98
CA PHE A 172 6.58 -17.89 2.22
C PHE A 172 5.84 -19.21 2.00
N ALA A 173 5.16 -19.39 0.86
CA ALA A 173 4.52 -20.64 0.49
C ALA A 173 5.53 -21.81 0.35
N ASN A 174 6.82 -21.51 0.16
CA ASN A 174 7.88 -22.52 0.14
C ASN A 174 8.32 -23.00 1.54
N LEU A 175 7.96 -22.29 2.61
CA LEU A 175 8.45 -22.60 3.97
C LEU A 175 7.48 -23.42 4.81
N HIS A 176 6.21 -23.47 4.43
CA HIS A 176 5.18 -24.13 5.24
C HIS A 176 4.09 -24.72 4.34
N PRO A 177 3.59 -25.94 4.62
CA PRO A 177 2.67 -26.64 3.72
C PRO A 177 1.25 -26.05 3.69
N TYR A 178 0.94 -25.00 4.45
CA TYR A 178 -0.41 -24.45 4.57
C TYR A 178 -0.48 -22.95 4.31
N LYS A 179 -1.54 -22.51 3.63
CA LYS A 179 -1.75 -21.13 3.12
C LYS A 179 -1.88 -20.05 4.20
N TRP A 180 -2.21 -20.42 5.43
CA TRP A 180 -2.32 -19.47 6.53
C TRP A 180 -0.96 -18.86 6.88
N PHE A 181 0.14 -19.58 6.68
CA PHE A 181 1.47 -19.12 7.05
C PHE A 181 1.93 -17.95 6.16
N PRO A 182 1.88 -18.02 4.82
CA PRO A 182 2.14 -16.87 3.96
C PRO A 182 1.23 -15.67 4.25
N LEU A 183 -0.05 -15.92 4.56
CA LEU A 183 -0.99 -14.86 4.93
C LEU A 183 -0.53 -14.10 6.17
N ILE A 184 -0.17 -14.80 7.25
CA ILE A 184 0.30 -14.17 8.49
C ILE A 184 1.62 -13.45 8.25
N MET A 185 2.60 -14.11 7.64
CA MET A 185 3.93 -13.53 7.44
C MET A 185 3.89 -12.23 6.63
N THR A 186 3.17 -12.22 5.51
CA THR A 186 3.05 -11.02 4.67
C THR A 186 2.25 -9.91 5.35
N SER A 187 1.23 -10.24 6.15
CA SER A 187 0.44 -9.24 6.90
C SER A 187 1.25 -8.59 8.03
N LEU A 188 2.06 -9.38 8.75
CA LEU A 188 2.96 -8.87 9.79
C LEU A 188 4.07 -8.00 9.17
N LEU A 189 4.68 -8.44 8.07
CA LEU A 189 5.70 -7.65 7.39
C LEU A 189 5.16 -6.34 6.85
N PHE A 190 3.98 -6.37 6.22
CA PHE A 190 3.31 -5.17 5.74
C PHE A 190 3.08 -4.16 6.88
N GLY A 191 2.56 -4.61 8.02
CA GLY A 191 2.39 -3.75 9.19
C GLY A 191 3.72 -3.23 9.76
N SER A 192 4.75 -4.07 9.80
CA SER A 192 6.06 -3.69 10.35
C SER A 192 6.76 -2.59 9.57
N LEU A 193 6.53 -2.46 8.26
CA LEU A 193 7.09 -1.37 7.45
C LEU A 193 6.63 0.02 7.91
N HIS A 194 5.51 0.09 8.64
CA HIS A 194 4.93 1.34 9.11
C HIS A 194 5.39 1.70 10.53
N LEU A 195 6.30 0.93 11.15
CA LEU A 195 6.77 1.16 12.53
C LEU A 195 7.37 2.55 12.76
N TYR A 196 7.98 3.14 11.72
CA TYR A 196 8.67 4.42 11.80
C TYR A 196 7.80 5.60 11.36
N ASN A 197 6.57 5.35 10.92
CA ASN A 197 5.65 6.39 10.50
C ASN A 197 5.40 7.42 11.62
N PRO A 198 5.35 8.73 11.33
CA PRO A 198 5.05 9.77 12.31
C PRO A 198 3.73 9.53 13.06
N GLU A 199 2.74 8.92 12.41
CA GLU A 199 1.46 8.53 13.00
C GLU A 199 1.64 7.58 14.19
N ILE A 200 2.56 6.61 14.10
CA ILE A 200 2.88 5.67 15.19
C ILE A 200 3.55 6.42 16.35
N GLN A 201 4.45 7.36 16.05
CA GLN A 201 5.12 8.15 17.08
C GLN A 201 4.13 9.04 17.85
N LYS A 202 3.06 9.49 17.19
CA LYS A 202 2.05 10.36 17.79
C LYS A 202 0.91 9.60 18.49
N MET A 203 0.35 8.57 17.86
CA MET A 203 -0.81 7.82 18.36
C MET A 203 -0.44 6.53 19.11
N GLY A 204 0.85 6.16 19.10
CA GLY A 204 1.39 4.99 19.79
C GLY A 204 1.41 3.71 18.96
N TYR A 205 2.22 2.74 19.42
CA TYR A 205 2.46 1.46 18.73
C TYR A 205 1.21 0.61 18.51
N VAL A 206 0.13 0.82 19.26
CA VAL A 206 -1.14 0.11 19.08
C VAL A 206 -1.70 0.30 17.66
N LEU A 207 -1.42 1.43 17.00
CA LEU A 207 -1.81 1.68 15.61
C LEU A 207 -1.19 0.67 14.62
N ILE A 208 -0.11 -0.04 14.97
CA ILE A 208 0.43 -1.11 14.12
C ILE A 208 -0.58 -2.23 13.88
N LEU A 209 -1.49 -2.46 14.83
CA LEU A 209 -2.56 -3.43 14.68
C LEU A 209 -3.51 -3.06 13.52
N TYR A 210 -3.69 -1.76 13.24
CA TYR A 210 -4.44 -1.28 12.08
C TYR A 210 -3.74 -1.61 10.77
N TYR A 211 -2.43 -1.38 10.68
CA TYR A 211 -1.64 -1.73 9.49
C TYR A 211 -1.58 -3.24 9.27
N ILE A 212 -1.38 -4.03 10.33
CA ILE A 212 -1.41 -5.51 10.27
C ILE A 212 -2.82 -6.00 9.88
N GLY A 213 -3.88 -5.41 10.44
CA GLY A 213 -5.26 -5.76 10.12
C GLY A 213 -5.63 -5.46 8.67
N THR A 214 -5.19 -4.32 8.14
CA THR A 214 -5.26 -4.01 6.69
C THR A 214 -4.42 -5.00 5.89
N GLY A 215 -3.26 -5.38 6.45
CA GLY A 215 -2.41 -6.47 6.01
C GLY A 215 -3.20 -7.75 5.70
N PHE A 216 -3.95 -8.19 6.70
CA PHE A 216 -4.80 -9.37 6.66
C PHE A 216 -5.97 -9.22 5.69
N LEU A 217 -6.67 -8.08 5.68
CA LEU A 217 -7.76 -7.84 4.72
C LEU A 217 -7.26 -8.08 3.28
N LEU A 218 -6.18 -7.40 2.90
CA LEU A 218 -5.61 -7.46 1.55
C LEU A 218 -5.09 -8.86 1.20
N GLY A 219 -4.52 -9.58 2.17
CA GLY A 219 -4.10 -10.96 1.99
C GLY A 219 -5.27 -11.95 1.85
N ILE A 220 -6.32 -11.79 2.66
CA ILE A 220 -7.52 -12.63 2.61
C ILE A 220 -8.21 -12.47 1.25
N ILE A 221 -8.45 -11.24 0.81
CA ILE A 221 -9.12 -11.01 -0.47
C ILE A 221 -8.27 -11.50 -1.64
N ALA A 222 -6.94 -11.40 -1.58
CA ALA A 222 -6.05 -11.98 -2.60
C ALA A 222 -6.16 -13.51 -2.70
N LEU A 223 -6.13 -14.20 -1.55
CA LEU A 223 -6.23 -15.67 -1.49
C LEU A 223 -7.61 -16.19 -1.89
N MET A 224 -8.67 -15.52 -1.41
CA MET A 224 -10.04 -15.90 -1.73
C MET A 224 -10.37 -15.65 -3.20
N ASP A 225 -9.83 -14.56 -3.77
CA ASP A 225 -10.08 -14.19 -5.16
C ASP A 225 -9.15 -14.85 -6.18
N ASP A 226 -8.10 -15.53 -5.71
CA ASP A 226 -7.08 -16.13 -6.56
C ASP A 226 -6.33 -15.12 -7.44
N GLY A 227 -6.10 -13.92 -6.89
CA GLY A 227 -5.40 -12.82 -7.54
C GLY A 227 -5.52 -11.51 -6.75
N ILE A 228 -4.60 -10.57 -7.00
CA ILE A 228 -4.45 -9.34 -6.23
C ILE A 228 -5.31 -8.17 -6.74
N GLU A 229 -6.14 -8.36 -7.76
CA GLU A 229 -6.90 -7.30 -8.41
C GLU A 229 -7.82 -6.53 -7.44
N LEU A 230 -8.50 -7.22 -6.52
CA LEU A 230 -9.32 -6.57 -5.50
C LEU A 230 -8.47 -5.80 -4.48
N SER A 231 -7.32 -6.35 -4.11
CA SER A 231 -6.36 -5.70 -3.21
C SER A 231 -5.80 -4.42 -3.82
N ILE A 232 -5.41 -4.45 -5.10
CA ILE A 232 -4.95 -3.27 -5.85
C ILE A 232 -6.04 -2.20 -5.85
N GLY A 233 -7.28 -2.56 -6.20
CA GLY A 233 -8.37 -1.59 -6.26
C GLY A 233 -8.66 -0.92 -4.91
N PHE A 234 -8.74 -1.71 -3.84
CA PHE A 234 -8.95 -1.20 -2.49
C PHE A 234 -7.80 -0.29 -2.06
N HIS A 235 -6.56 -0.76 -2.20
CA HIS A 235 -5.39 -0.04 -1.71
C HIS A 235 -5.19 1.26 -2.48
N ALA A 236 -5.34 1.24 -3.81
CA ALA A 236 -5.29 2.44 -4.63
C ALA A 236 -6.36 3.45 -4.22
N ALA A 237 -7.61 3.02 -3.99
CA ALA A 237 -8.67 3.92 -3.51
C ALA A 237 -8.33 4.49 -2.13
N ASN A 238 -7.83 3.66 -1.22
CA ASN A 238 -7.51 4.07 0.14
C ASN A 238 -6.50 5.23 0.13
N ASN A 239 -5.40 5.06 -0.60
CA ASN A 239 -4.33 6.03 -0.59
C ASN A 239 -4.64 7.23 -1.49
N LEU A 240 -5.25 7.01 -2.67
CA LEU A 240 -5.55 8.10 -3.60
C LEU A 240 -6.60 9.04 -3.03
N ILE A 241 -7.72 8.50 -2.52
CA ILE A 241 -8.80 9.33 -2.00
C ILE A 241 -8.35 10.04 -0.73
N THR A 242 -7.65 9.36 0.17
CA THR A 242 -7.12 9.99 1.39
C THR A 242 -6.17 11.14 1.03
N ALA A 243 -5.18 10.90 0.16
CA ALA A 243 -4.21 11.91 -0.24
C ALA A 243 -4.83 13.15 -0.89
N LEU A 244 -5.97 13.01 -1.59
CA LEU A 244 -6.70 14.12 -2.21
C LEU A 244 -7.60 14.87 -1.21
N LEU A 245 -8.24 14.16 -0.29
CA LEU A 245 -9.24 14.76 0.60
C LEU A 245 -8.64 15.37 1.86
N VAL A 246 -7.75 14.65 2.56
CA VAL A 246 -7.29 15.02 3.91
C VAL A 246 -5.78 14.83 4.04
N THR A 247 -5.14 15.78 4.71
CA THR A 247 -3.74 15.69 5.16
C THR A 247 -3.65 16.12 6.62
N SER A 248 -2.56 15.79 7.30
CA SER A 248 -2.20 16.37 8.60
C SER A 248 -0.71 16.66 8.70
N ASP A 249 -0.29 17.46 9.68
CA ASP A 249 1.13 17.70 9.98
C ASP A 249 1.81 16.48 10.63
N TRP A 250 1.02 15.53 11.13
CA TRP A 250 1.50 14.31 11.78
C TRP A 250 1.43 13.06 10.88
N THR A 251 1.12 13.21 9.59
CA THR A 251 1.10 12.08 8.64
C THR A 251 2.37 11.99 7.79
N VAL A 252 2.76 10.78 7.35
CA VAL A 252 3.91 10.57 6.43
C VAL A 252 3.76 11.41 5.17
N PHE A 253 2.59 11.35 4.54
CA PHE A 253 2.28 12.17 3.38
C PHE A 253 1.61 13.45 3.82
N GLN A 254 2.28 14.56 3.54
CA GLN A 254 1.72 15.90 3.67
C GLN A 254 1.41 16.43 2.27
N THR A 255 0.14 16.59 1.93
CA THR A 255 -0.30 16.90 0.56
C THR A 255 -1.04 18.23 0.48
N ASN A 256 -1.13 18.78 -0.74
CA ASN A 256 -2.01 19.91 -1.06
C ASN A 256 -3.48 19.47 -1.19
N SER A 257 -3.98 18.67 -0.23
CA SER A 257 -5.35 18.13 -0.19
C SER A 257 -6.40 19.23 -0.02
N ILE A 258 -7.68 18.84 -0.10
CA ILE A 258 -8.80 19.76 0.15
C ILE A 258 -8.81 20.25 1.61
N PHE A 259 -8.77 19.31 2.55
CA PHE A 259 -8.84 19.56 3.98
C PHE A 259 -7.52 19.25 4.67
N LYS A 260 -7.21 20.04 5.69
CA LYS A 260 -6.17 19.75 6.67
C LYS A 260 -6.83 19.42 8.00
N ASP A 261 -6.55 18.23 8.51
CA ASP A 261 -6.92 17.82 9.86
C ASP A 261 -5.93 18.48 10.85
N ILE A 262 -6.49 19.25 11.79
CA ILE A 262 -5.76 19.96 12.84
C ILE A 262 -6.11 19.45 14.24
N SER A 263 -6.87 18.35 14.33
CA SER A 263 -7.18 17.71 15.60
C SER A 263 -5.91 17.19 16.28
N GLU A 264 -5.93 17.16 17.61
CA GLU A 264 -4.88 16.51 18.37
C GLU A 264 -4.90 14.99 18.08
N PRO A 265 -3.77 14.39 17.69
CA PRO A 265 -3.72 12.97 17.38
C PRO A 265 -3.90 12.16 18.66
N GLU A 266 -5.13 11.73 18.92
CA GLU A 266 -5.47 10.91 20.08
C GLU A 266 -5.76 9.47 19.68
N MET A 267 -5.26 8.52 20.49
CA MET A 267 -5.59 7.12 20.32
C MET A 267 -7.03 6.88 20.79
N SER A 268 -7.91 6.59 19.84
CA SER A 268 -9.30 6.20 20.10
C SER A 268 -9.53 4.75 19.67
N PHE A 269 -10.30 3.99 20.45
CA PHE A 269 -10.77 2.65 20.04
C PHE A 269 -11.55 2.67 18.72
N GLN A 270 -12.07 3.84 18.32
CA GLN A 270 -12.74 4.02 17.03
C GLN A 270 -11.82 3.80 15.83
N ILE A 271 -10.49 3.95 15.99
CA ILE A 271 -9.50 3.66 14.94
C ILE A 271 -9.59 2.19 14.46
N PHE A 272 -10.08 1.28 15.33
CA PHE A 272 -10.27 -0.13 15.00
C PHE A 272 -11.64 -0.47 14.42
N PHE A 273 -12.56 0.50 14.32
CA PHE A 273 -13.87 0.30 13.74
C PHE A 273 -13.80 -0.26 12.30
N PRO A 274 -12.89 0.20 11.41
CA PRO A 274 -12.73 -0.41 10.10
C PRO A 274 -12.37 -1.89 10.17
N LEU A 275 -11.47 -2.29 11.07
CA LEU A 275 -11.05 -3.70 11.20
C LEU A 275 -12.18 -4.62 11.66
N ILE A 276 -12.99 -4.15 12.62
CA ILE A 276 -13.97 -4.99 13.31
C ILE A 276 -15.29 -5.05 12.56
N VAL A 277 -15.67 -3.97 11.86
CA VAL A 277 -17.00 -3.85 11.23
C VAL A 277 -16.89 -3.72 9.72
N VAL A 278 -16.14 -2.73 9.24
CA VAL A 278 -16.14 -2.38 7.81
C VAL A 278 -15.46 -3.44 6.95
N TYR A 279 -14.30 -3.95 7.37
CA TYR A 279 -13.54 -4.96 6.65
C TYR A 279 -14.30 -6.29 6.53
N PRO A 280 -14.93 -6.83 7.60
CA PRO A 280 -15.81 -7.99 7.47
C PRO A 280 -16.98 -7.78 6.51
N ILE A 281 -17.62 -6.59 6.52
CA ILE A 281 -18.69 -6.25 5.57
C ILE A 281 -18.15 -6.23 4.14
N LEU A 282 -16.98 -5.63 3.91
CA LEU A 282 -16.35 -5.59 2.60
C LEU A 282 -16.02 -7.00 2.08
N ILE A 283 -15.43 -7.84 2.94
CA ILE A 283 -15.16 -9.25 2.66
C ILE A 283 -16.46 -9.99 2.29
N TYR A 284 -17.54 -9.74 3.02
CA TYR A 284 -18.86 -10.31 2.71
C TYR A 284 -19.37 -9.84 1.33
N ILE A 285 -19.28 -8.55 1.02
CA ILE A 285 -19.69 -8.02 -0.29
C ILE A 285 -18.91 -8.69 -1.43
N PHE A 286 -17.59 -8.81 -1.30
CA PHE A 286 -16.74 -9.47 -2.30
C PHE A 286 -17.07 -10.96 -2.43
N SER A 287 -17.25 -11.65 -1.29
CA SER A 287 -17.67 -13.04 -1.27
C SER A 287 -18.98 -13.28 -2.01
N ARG A 288 -19.98 -12.42 -1.79
CA ARG A 288 -21.28 -12.53 -2.44
C ARG A 288 -21.19 -12.22 -3.93
N LYS A 289 -20.47 -11.16 -4.33
CA LYS A 289 -20.34 -10.77 -5.73
C LYS A 289 -19.55 -11.77 -6.56
N TYR A 290 -18.46 -12.30 -6.02
CA TYR A 290 -17.55 -13.18 -6.75
C TYR A 290 -17.71 -14.65 -6.37
N HIS A 291 -18.79 -14.98 -5.67
CA HIS A 291 -19.18 -16.34 -5.30
C HIS A 291 -18.05 -17.13 -4.63
N TRP A 292 -17.35 -16.49 -3.68
CA TRP A 292 -16.26 -17.14 -2.96
C TRP A 292 -16.78 -18.28 -2.10
N ASN A 293 -16.22 -19.46 -2.34
CA ASN A 293 -16.54 -20.70 -1.65
C ASN A 293 -15.25 -21.36 -1.10
N ASN A 294 -15.39 -22.41 -0.30
CA ASN A 294 -14.28 -23.22 0.21
C ASN A 294 -13.22 -22.43 1.02
N TRP A 295 -13.68 -21.53 1.88
CA TRP A 295 -12.84 -20.68 2.75
C TRP A 295 -11.74 -21.44 3.49
N LYS A 296 -12.08 -22.60 4.06
CA LYS A 296 -11.11 -23.45 4.78
C LYS A 296 -9.96 -23.86 3.86
N GLU A 297 -10.23 -24.28 2.62
CA GLU A 297 -9.20 -24.70 1.67
C GLU A 297 -8.41 -23.50 1.10
N ARG A 298 -9.08 -22.36 0.89
CA ARG A 298 -8.48 -21.14 0.34
C ARG A 298 -7.52 -20.46 1.33
N LEU A 299 -7.84 -20.46 2.62
CA LEU A 299 -7.06 -19.76 3.65
C LEU A 299 -6.19 -20.71 4.50
N PHE A 300 -6.64 -21.93 4.77
CA PHE A 300 -5.95 -22.88 5.65
C PHE A 300 -5.56 -24.19 4.96
N GLY A 301 -5.97 -24.39 3.70
CA GLY A 301 -5.70 -25.61 2.95
C GLY A 301 -4.21 -25.80 2.66
N ALA A 302 -3.87 -27.03 2.28
CA ALA A 302 -2.50 -27.36 1.89
C ALA A 302 -2.10 -26.61 0.61
N ILE A 303 -0.82 -26.30 0.48
CA ILE A 303 -0.19 -25.75 -0.73
C ILE A 303 0.12 -26.94 -1.63
N LYS A 304 -0.36 -26.90 -2.88
CA LYS A 304 -0.16 -27.95 -3.89
C LYS A 304 0.83 -27.43 -4.95
N PRO A 305 2.12 -27.79 -4.88
CA PRO A 305 3.16 -27.35 -5.83
C PRO A 305 2.93 -27.83 -7.26
#